data_AF-A0A7Z9M3G3-F1
#
_entry.id   AF-A0A7Z9M3G3-F1
#
_cell.length_a   1.000
_cell.length_b   1.000
_cell.length_c   1.000
_cell.angle_alpha   90.00
_cell.angle_beta   90.00
_cell.angle_gamma   90.00
#
_symmetry.space_group_name_H-M   'P 1'
#
loop_
_entity.id
_entity.type
_entity.pdbx_description
1 polymer ?
#
loop_
_entity_poly.entity_id
_entity_poly.type
_entity_poly.pdbx_seq_one_letter_code
_entity_poly.pdbx_strand_id
1 'polypeptide(L)'
;HMDHPGYEIIRDEKGFYVGKSLGGVPRAAAIKGADCFSFDQENNRHPCRIEPWGEGGEGEVKVVSEIKLDVGTPITFNLPDFSLLDNQIEMRALDDLAGCASIMASLIELNREPAATDIFGIFTRAEEVGLVGAGLIASEQTIPSNTFVVSVETSSIIPGVEQGMGPVIRTGDASYTFDAEAEQILALAKNSLLSENPGFKCQRQLMAAGSCEATAFAVNGFSTTGVAFPLGNWHNATTKIPDPNGGQE
;
A
#
# COMPACT_ATOMS: atom_id res chain seq x y z
N HIS A 1 0.79 -1.70 -5.35
CA HIS A 1 2.02 -2.50 -5.11
C HIS A 1 1.75 -3.75 -4.26
N MET A 2 2.65 -4.75 -4.24
CA MET A 2 2.43 -6.02 -3.51
C MET A 2 3.07 -6.10 -2.12
N ASP A 3 4.04 -5.24 -1.81
CA ASP A 3 4.67 -5.18 -0.50
C ASP A 3 3.84 -4.33 0.49
N HIS A 4 4.08 -4.55 1.77
CA HIS A 4 3.51 -3.79 2.88
C HIS A 4 4.60 -3.57 3.95
N PRO A 5 4.57 -2.47 4.71
CA PRO A 5 5.57 -2.19 5.74
C PRO A 5 5.56 -3.25 6.84
N GLY A 6 6.74 -3.51 7.36
CA GLY A 6 6.94 -4.51 8.41
C GLY A 6 8.36 -4.46 8.95
N TYR A 7 8.84 -5.58 9.48
CA TYR A 7 10.23 -5.72 9.90
C TYR A 7 10.89 -6.90 9.21
N GLU A 8 12.21 -6.86 9.11
CA GLU A 8 13.04 -7.98 8.67
C GLU A 8 14.07 -8.29 9.75
N ILE A 9 14.32 -9.57 10.03
CA ILE A 9 15.40 -9.98 10.94
C ILE A 9 16.75 -9.69 10.29
N ILE A 10 17.57 -8.87 10.94
CA ILE A 10 18.89 -8.46 10.40
C ILE A 10 20.06 -9.06 11.17
N ARG A 11 19.85 -9.54 12.41
CA ARG A 11 20.87 -10.24 13.22
C ARG A 11 20.26 -11.05 14.36
N ASP A 12 21.06 -11.98 14.84
CA ASP A 12 20.81 -12.81 16.03
C ASP A 12 21.66 -12.27 17.20
N GLU A 13 21.02 -12.06 18.35
CA GLU A 13 21.63 -11.61 19.59
C GLU A 13 21.40 -12.67 20.68
N LYS A 14 22.16 -12.60 21.77
CA LYS A 14 22.02 -13.59 22.84
C LYS A 14 20.64 -13.52 23.50
N GLY A 15 19.73 -14.40 23.08
CA GLY A 15 18.38 -14.56 23.63
C GLY A 15 17.29 -13.74 22.93
N PHE A 16 17.57 -13.10 21.79
CA PHE A 16 16.58 -12.40 20.98
C PHE A 16 17.11 -12.14 19.56
N TYR A 17 16.24 -11.77 18.63
CA TYR A 17 16.64 -11.31 17.29
C TYR A 17 16.48 -9.80 17.17
N VAL A 18 17.21 -9.18 16.25
CA VAL A 18 16.98 -7.77 15.92
C VAL A 18 16.23 -7.68 14.61
N GLY A 19 15.06 -7.06 14.67
CA GLY A 19 14.26 -6.68 13.51
C GLY A 19 14.56 -5.23 13.11
N LYS A 20 14.59 -4.96 11.80
CA LYS A 20 14.70 -3.61 11.23
C LYS A 20 13.45 -3.31 10.43
N SER A 21 12.86 -2.14 10.65
CA SER A 21 11.70 -1.68 9.88
C SER A 21 12.03 -1.54 8.39
N LEU A 22 11.17 -2.07 7.54
CA LEU A 22 11.15 -1.84 6.09
C LEU A 22 9.85 -1.09 5.77
N GLY A 23 9.98 0.10 5.17
CA GLY A 23 8.86 1.03 5.01
C GLY A 23 8.47 1.76 6.30
N GLY A 24 7.40 2.55 6.23
CA GLY A 24 6.95 3.38 7.34
C GLY A 24 6.11 2.61 8.36
N VAL A 25 6.71 2.04 9.41
CA VAL A 25 5.94 1.35 10.47
C VAL A 25 5.54 2.29 11.62
N PRO A 26 4.40 2.07 12.32
CA PRO A 26 3.97 2.92 13.41
C PRO A 26 5.03 3.01 14.52
N ARG A 27 5.48 4.24 14.84
CA ARG A 27 6.47 4.49 15.90
C ARG A 27 6.00 3.98 17.26
N ALA A 28 4.69 4.06 17.51
CA ALA A 28 4.08 3.51 18.72
C ALA A 28 4.37 2.00 18.89
N ALA A 29 4.42 1.22 17.81
CA ALA A 29 4.70 -0.21 17.87
C ALA A 29 6.12 -0.50 18.36
N ALA A 30 7.11 0.29 17.95
CA ALA A 30 8.48 0.18 18.44
C ALA A 30 8.64 0.62 19.92
N ILE A 31 7.76 1.50 20.42
CA ILE A 31 7.81 2.03 21.81
C ILE A 31 7.00 1.18 22.78
N LYS A 32 5.89 0.60 22.34
CA LYS A 32 4.95 -0.17 23.18
C LYS A 32 5.10 -1.68 23.00
N GLY A 33 5.77 -2.10 21.94
CA GLY A 33 5.76 -3.47 21.44
C GLY A 33 4.47 -3.79 20.69
N ALA A 34 4.49 -4.86 19.89
CA ALA A 34 3.34 -5.34 19.15
C ALA A 34 3.43 -6.85 18.93
N ASP A 35 2.29 -7.52 18.90
CA ASP A 35 2.22 -8.91 18.52
C ASP A 35 2.36 -9.01 17.00
N CYS A 36 3.23 -9.91 16.57
CA CYS A 36 3.62 -10.09 15.18
C CYS A 36 3.71 -11.58 14.87
N PHE A 37 4.04 -11.90 13.64
CA PHE A 37 4.35 -13.26 13.23
C PHE A 37 5.23 -13.25 11.98
N SER A 38 5.96 -14.34 11.77
CA SER A 38 6.65 -14.64 10.51
C SER A 38 5.90 -15.74 9.74
N PHE A 39 6.25 -15.92 8.48
CA PHE A 39 5.76 -17.01 7.65
C PHE A 39 6.93 -17.89 7.21
N ASP A 40 6.74 -19.20 7.16
CA ASP A 40 7.66 -20.12 6.47
C ASP A 40 7.28 -20.32 4.99
N GLN A 41 8.04 -21.17 4.28
CA GLN A 41 7.81 -21.43 2.86
C GLN A 41 6.50 -22.19 2.59
N GLU A 42 5.96 -22.85 3.61
CA GLU A 42 4.68 -23.55 3.59
C GLU A 42 3.50 -22.65 3.99
N ASN A 43 3.73 -21.35 4.21
CA ASN A 43 2.77 -20.36 4.70
C ASN A 43 2.25 -20.61 6.13
N ASN A 44 2.93 -21.43 6.93
CA ASN A 44 2.61 -21.51 8.36
C ASN A 44 3.05 -20.23 9.05
N ARG A 45 2.22 -19.78 10.01
CA ARG A 45 2.52 -18.59 10.81
C ARG A 45 3.20 -18.98 12.10
N HIS A 46 4.29 -18.29 12.38
CA HIS A 46 5.05 -18.45 13.61
C HIS A 46 4.93 -17.17 14.43
N PRO A 47 4.18 -17.20 15.56
CA PRO A 47 4.02 -16.03 16.40
C PRO A 47 5.36 -15.50 16.91
N CYS A 48 5.46 -14.18 16.97
CA CYS A 48 6.57 -13.47 17.58
C CYS A 48 6.07 -12.14 18.16
N ARG A 49 6.94 -11.45 18.90
CA ARG A 49 6.62 -10.15 19.45
C ARG A 49 7.77 -9.20 19.22
N ILE A 50 7.46 -7.98 18.78
CA ILE A 50 8.45 -6.89 18.79
C ILE A 50 8.39 -6.18 20.14
N GLU A 51 9.56 -5.82 20.65
CA GLU A 51 9.74 -5.14 21.93
C GLU A 51 10.64 -3.92 21.75
N PRO A 52 10.45 -2.87 22.58
CA PRO A 52 11.32 -1.70 22.56
C PRO A 52 12.76 -2.10 22.87
N TRP A 53 13.70 -1.54 22.13
CA TRP A 53 15.12 -1.80 22.34
C TRP A 53 15.92 -0.51 22.36
N GLY A 54 16.26 -0.06 23.56
CA GLY A 54 16.90 1.24 23.80
C GLY A 54 18.34 1.36 23.30
N GLU A 55 19.01 0.24 23.00
CA GLU A 55 20.35 0.20 22.43
C GLU A 55 20.34 0.07 20.90
N GLY A 56 19.15 -0.06 20.30
CA GLY A 56 18.99 -0.22 18.86
C GLY A 56 19.18 1.06 18.07
N GLY A 57 19.58 0.89 16.80
CA GLY A 57 19.55 1.96 15.82
C GLY A 57 18.12 2.38 15.47
N GLU A 58 18.00 3.43 14.66
CA GLU A 58 16.70 3.90 14.15
C GLU A 58 15.93 2.76 13.48
N GLY A 59 14.66 2.55 13.83
CA GLY A 59 13.83 1.49 13.26
C GLY A 59 14.22 0.06 13.65
N GLU A 60 15.21 -0.12 14.54
CA GLU A 60 15.55 -1.43 15.08
C GLU A 60 14.73 -1.74 16.34
N VAL A 61 14.27 -2.99 16.43
CA VAL A 61 13.47 -3.51 17.55
C VAL A 61 14.02 -4.86 17.99
N LYS A 62 13.79 -5.19 19.26
CA LYS A 62 14.00 -6.55 19.74
C LYS A 62 12.85 -7.42 19.27
N VAL A 63 13.14 -8.61 18.76
CA VAL A 63 12.13 -9.60 18.34
C VAL A 63 12.30 -10.86 19.19
N VAL A 64 11.20 -11.27 19.81
CA VAL A 64 11.13 -12.48 20.64
C VAL A 64 10.25 -13.50 19.92
N SER A 65 10.76 -14.71 19.73
CA SER A 65 10.02 -15.84 19.15
C SER A 65 10.44 -17.14 19.82
N GLU A 66 9.52 -18.11 19.87
CA GLU A 66 9.79 -19.46 20.36
C GLU A 66 10.57 -20.30 19.36
N ILE A 67 10.48 -19.96 18.07
CA ILE A 67 11.20 -20.64 17.00
C ILE A 67 12.46 -19.88 16.59
N LYS A 68 13.33 -20.57 15.87
CA LYS A 68 14.46 -19.91 15.22
C LYS A 68 13.98 -19.04 14.06
N LEU A 69 14.41 -17.79 14.02
CA LEU A 69 14.21 -16.89 12.89
C LEU A 69 15.58 -16.61 12.26
N ASP A 70 15.73 -16.91 10.97
CA ASP A 70 16.97 -16.64 10.25
C ASP A 70 17.02 -15.17 9.79
N VAL A 71 18.23 -14.65 9.53
CA VAL A 71 18.40 -13.33 8.91
C VAL A 71 17.70 -13.29 7.55
N GLY A 72 16.96 -12.22 7.29
CA GLY A 72 16.07 -12.07 6.13
C GLY A 72 14.63 -12.53 6.37
N THR A 73 14.30 -13.07 7.56
CA THR A 73 12.92 -13.47 7.86
C THR A 73 12.02 -12.24 7.98
N PRO A 74 10.92 -12.15 7.20
CA PRO A 74 9.96 -11.07 7.32
C PRO A 74 9.08 -11.25 8.57
N ILE A 75 8.73 -10.13 9.18
CA ILE A 75 7.89 -10.02 10.37
C ILE A 75 6.76 -9.05 10.06
N THR A 76 5.54 -9.53 10.22
CA THR A 76 4.31 -8.79 9.95
C THR A 76 3.49 -8.65 11.23
N PHE A 77 2.77 -7.54 11.35
CA PHE A 77 1.84 -7.32 12.46
C PHE A 77 0.74 -8.39 12.50
N ASN A 78 0.43 -8.88 13.70
CA ASN A 78 -0.64 -9.86 13.93
C ASN A 78 -2.01 -9.19 13.91
N LEU A 79 -2.46 -8.82 12.71
CA LEU A 79 -3.74 -8.19 12.42
C LEU A 79 -4.69 -9.14 11.71
N PRO A 80 -6.01 -8.87 11.73
CA PRO A 80 -7.01 -9.70 11.03
C PRO A 80 -6.65 -9.95 9.57
N ASP A 81 -6.84 -11.18 9.12
CA ASP A 81 -6.58 -11.56 7.71
C ASP A 81 -7.53 -10.82 6.76
N PHE A 82 -8.82 -10.86 7.09
CA PHE A 82 -9.90 -10.22 6.37
C PHE A 82 -11.18 -10.31 7.19
N SER A 83 -11.88 -9.20 7.31
CA SER A 83 -13.24 -9.12 7.83
C SER A 83 -14.01 -8.12 6.97
N LEU A 84 -15.27 -8.47 6.69
CA LEU A 84 -16.24 -7.58 6.06
C LEU A 84 -17.38 -7.37 7.06
N LEU A 85 -17.40 -6.20 7.69
CA LEU A 85 -18.46 -5.82 8.62
C LEU A 85 -19.25 -4.67 8.00
N ASP A 86 -20.56 -4.86 7.86
CA ASP A 86 -21.46 -3.98 7.12
C ASP A 86 -20.94 -3.69 5.69
N ASN A 87 -20.35 -2.51 5.48
CA ASN A 87 -19.76 -2.05 4.21
C ASN A 87 -18.30 -1.64 4.38
N GLN A 88 -17.62 -2.15 5.40
CA GLN A 88 -16.23 -1.84 5.71
C GLN A 88 -15.39 -3.11 5.69
N ILE A 89 -14.27 -3.03 4.97
CA ILE A 89 -13.24 -4.07 5.00
C ILE A 89 -12.23 -3.71 6.08
N GLU A 90 -11.99 -4.65 6.98
CA GLU A 90 -10.90 -4.61 7.95
C GLU A 90 -9.96 -5.75 7.65
N MET A 91 -8.73 -5.44 7.25
CA MET A 91 -7.72 -6.45 6.95
C MET A 91 -6.32 -5.85 7.07
N ARG A 92 -5.35 -6.71 7.37
CA ARG A 92 -3.94 -6.35 7.25
C ARG A 92 -3.56 -6.05 5.80
N ALA A 93 -2.55 -5.21 5.61
CA ALA A 93 -1.98 -4.93 4.29
C ALA A 93 -3.02 -4.45 3.25
N LEU A 94 -4.06 -3.72 3.67
CA LEU A 94 -4.96 -3.03 2.72
C LEU A 94 -4.16 -2.18 1.74
N ASP A 95 -3.11 -1.55 2.25
CA ASP A 95 -2.07 -0.87 1.47
C ASP A 95 -1.01 -1.89 1.01
N ASP A 96 -0.98 -2.35 -0.23
CA ASP A 96 -1.93 -2.07 -1.32
C ASP A 96 -2.59 -3.34 -1.89
N LEU A 97 -2.93 -4.29 -1.01
CA LEU A 97 -3.72 -5.45 -1.45
C LEU A 97 -5.11 -5.06 -1.97
N ALA A 98 -5.69 -3.95 -1.51
CA ALA A 98 -6.94 -3.44 -2.06
C ALA A 98 -6.77 -2.97 -3.53
N GLY A 99 -5.68 -2.27 -3.85
CA GLY A 99 -5.34 -1.91 -5.22
C GLY A 99 -5.05 -3.14 -6.08
N CYS A 100 -4.25 -4.08 -5.57
CA CYS A 100 -3.99 -5.35 -6.25
C CYS A 100 -5.27 -6.13 -6.57
N ALA A 101 -6.19 -6.26 -5.59
CA ALA A 101 -7.47 -6.92 -5.77
C ALA A 101 -8.33 -6.20 -6.81
N SER A 102 -8.31 -4.87 -6.82
CA SER A 102 -9.05 -4.05 -7.78
C SER A 102 -8.54 -4.22 -9.21
N ILE A 103 -7.22 -4.23 -9.40
CA ILE A 103 -6.59 -4.52 -10.71
C ILE A 103 -6.99 -5.91 -11.18
N MET A 104 -6.91 -6.92 -10.31
CA MET A 104 -7.33 -8.29 -10.63
C MET A 104 -8.81 -8.36 -11.01
N ALA A 105 -9.68 -7.68 -10.27
CA ALA A 105 -11.11 -7.62 -10.59
C ALA A 105 -11.36 -6.97 -11.96
N SER A 106 -10.68 -5.86 -12.27
CA SER A 106 -10.76 -5.22 -13.59
C SER A 106 -10.31 -6.15 -14.72
N LEU A 107 -9.22 -6.89 -14.54
CA LEU A 107 -8.75 -7.88 -15.53
C LEU A 107 -9.74 -9.02 -15.74
N ILE A 108 -10.40 -9.49 -14.68
CA ILE A 108 -11.45 -10.53 -14.77
C ILE A 108 -12.63 -10.04 -15.60
N GLU A 109 -13.09 -8.81 -15.39
CA GLU A 109 -14.18 -8.23 -16.19
C GLU A 109 -13.75 -7.99 -17.65
N LEU A 110 -12.53 -7.49 -17.88
CA LEU A 110 -11.98 -7.32 -19.24
C LEU A 110 -11.83 -8.64 -19.99
N ASN A 111 -11.59 -9.75 -19.30
CA ASN A 111 -11.56 -11.06 -19.94
C ASN A 111 -12.96 -11.53 -20.40
N ARG A 112 -14.03 -11.05 -19.75
CA ARG A 112 -15.42 -11.31 -20.17
C ARG A 112 -15.86 -10.38 -21.29
N GLU A 113 -15.45 -9.11 -21.21
CA GLU A 113 -15.73 -8.06 -22.19
C GLU A 113 -14.42 -7.39 -22.66
N PRO A 114 -13.74 -8.00 -23.66
CA PRO A 114 -12.43 -7.51 -24.10
C PRO A 114 -12.48 -6.10 -24.68
N ALA A 115 -11.51 -5.28 -24.26
CA ALA A 115 -11.25 -3.99 -24.89
C ALA A 115 -10.51 -4.16 -26.22
N ALA A 116 -10.67 -3.20 -27.13
CA ALA A 116 -9.95 -3.17 -28.41
C ALA A 116 -8.50 -2.64 -28.30
N THR A 117 -7.98 -2.52 -27.07
CA THR A 117 -6.65 -2.01 -26.75
C THR A 117 -5.98 -2.93 -25.74
N ASP A 118 -4.65 -2.88 -25.70
CA ASP A 118 -3.87 -3.60 -24.69
C ASP A 118 -4.05 -2.95 -23.32
N ILE A 119 -4.29 -3.77 -22.30
CA ILE A 119 -4.40 -3.36 -20.91
C ILE A 119 -3.47 -4.23 -20.07
N PHE A 120 -2.63 -3.60 -19.27
CA PHE A 120 -1.65 -4.27 -18.41
C PHE A 120 -2.09 -4.15 -16.95
N GLY A 121 -2.21 -5.28 -16.25
CA GLY A 121 -2.18 -5.27 -14.78
C GLY A 121 -0.75 -5.42 -14.31
N ILE A 122 -0.23 -4.40 -13.62
CA ILE A 122 1.15 -4.37 -13.15
C ILE A 122 1.15 -4.51 -11.64
N PHE A 123 1.89 -5.52 -11.15
CA PHE A 123 2.04 -5.80 -9.73
C PHE A 123 3.50 -5.59 -9.35
N THR A 124 3.77 -4.44 -8.75
CA THR A 124 5.10 -3.99 -8.35
C THR A 124 5.49 -4.55 -6.99
N ARG A 125 6.78 -4.44 -6.66
CA ARG A 125 7.35 -4.76 -5.34
C ARG A 125 8.21 -3.59 -4.89
N ALA A 126 8.42 -3.51 -3.59
CA ALA A 126 9.32 -2.55 -2.96
C ALA A 126 8.89 -1.09 -3.23
N GLU A 127 7.58 -0.83 -3.19
CA GLU A 127 7.04 0.53 -3.18
C GLU A 127 7.40 1.23 -1.87
N GLU A 128 7.22 0.51 -0.75
CA GLU A 128 7.27 1.05 0.60
C GLU A 128 8.69 1.47 1.02
N VAL A 129 9.68 1.02 0.27
CA VAL A 129 11.10 1.34 0.45
C VAL A 129 11.64 2.28 -0.62
N GLY A 130 10.75 2.89 -1.44
CA GLY A 130 11.09 3.95 -2.37
C GLY A 130 10.72 3.71 -3.83
N LEU A 131 9.51 3.21 -4.10
CA LEU A 131 8.95 3.04 -5.46
C LEU A 131 9.84 2.20 -6.40
N VAL A 132 10.60 1.24 -5.86
CA VAL A 132 11.69 0.58 -6.58
C VAL A 132 11.17 -0.18 -7.80
N GLY A 133 10.10 -0.97 -7.62
CA GLY A 133 9.48 -1.74 -8.70
C GLY A 133 8.98 -0.85 -9.83
N ALA A 134 8.16 0.16 -9.52
CA ALA A 134 7.67 1.11 -10.51
C ALA A 134 8.80 1.90 -11.19
N GLY A 135 9.80 2.34 -10.43
CA GLY A 135 10.95 3.07 -10.97
C GLY A 135 11.74 2.25 -11.99
N LEU A 136 11.96 0.96 -11.73
CA LEU A 136 12.63 0.05 -12.67
C LEU A 136 11.79 -0.18 -13.93
N ILE A 137 10.48 -0.42 -13.80
CA ILE A 137 9.59 -0.60 -14.96
C ILE A 137 9.61 0.66 -15.86
N ALA A 138 9.51 1.83 -15.24
CA ALA A 138 9.46 3.10 -15.94
C ALA A 138 10.79 3.46 -16.63
N SER A 139 11.92 3.31 -15.93
CA SER A 139 13.24 3.66 -16.46
C SER A 139 13.74 2.70 -17.55
N GLU A 140 13.46 1.41 -17.41
CA GLU A 140 13.81 0.38 -18.41
C GLU A 140 12.77 0.28 -19.54
N GLN A 141 11.67 1.03 -19.44
CA GLN A 141 10.58 1.06 -20.42
C GLN A 141 10.07 -0.34 -20.80
N THR A 142 9.86 -1.18 -19.78
CA THR A 142 9.38 -2.56 -20.00
C THR A 142 7.92 -2.63 -20.46
N ILE A 143 7.23 -1.48 -20.46
CA ILE A 143 5.92 -1.25 -21.09
C ILE A 143 6.04 -0.12 -22.14
N PRO A 144 5.16 -0.07 -23.16
CA PRO A 144 5.17 1.00 -24.15
C PRO A 144 5.08 2.39 -23.54
N SER A 145 5.96 3.31 -23.94
CA SER A 145 6.07 4.67 -23.39
C SER A 145 4.82 5.55 -23.58
N ASN A 146 3.96 5.21 -24.54
CA ASN A 146 2.68 5.88 -24.77
C ASN A 146 1.52 5.28 -23.95
N THR A 147 1.81 4.39 -22.99
CA THR A 147 0.81 3.83 -22.07
C THR A 147 0.35 4.89 -21.09
N PHE A 148 -0.98 5.04 -20.93
CA PHE A 148 -1.53 5.77 -19.78
C PHE A 148 -1.42 4.90 -18.52
N VAL A 149 -0.73 5.42 -17.50
CA VAL A 149 -0.51 4.70 -16.24
C VAL A 149 -1.50 5.19 -15.20
N VAL A 150 -2.28 4.27 -14.63
CA VAL A 150 -3.18 4.54 -13.51
C VAL A 150 -2.59 3.86 -12.27
N SER A 151 -2.00 4.63 -11.34
CA SER A 151 -1.66 4.10 -10.00
C SER A 151 -2.96 3.75 -9.30
N VAL A 152 -3.13 2.51 -8.87
CA VAL A 152 -4.21 2.13 -7.97
C VAL A 152 -3.59 1.92 -6.61
N GLU A 153 -4.03 2.70 -5.62
CA GLU A 153 -3.40 2.72 -4.30
C GLU A 153 -4.47 2.76 -3.20
N THR A 154 -4.02 2.63 -1.95
CA THR A 154 -4.76 3.16 -0.81
C THR A 154 -4.11 4.43 -0.29
N SER A 155 -4.86 5.27 0.43
CA SER A 155 -4.30 6.52 0.94
C SER A 155 -5.03 6.98 2.19
N SER A 156 -4.31 7.64 3.10
CA SER A 156 -4.89 8.18 4.33
C SER A 156 -6.06 9.14 4.05
N ILE A 157 -7.03 9.13 4.96
CA ILE A 157 -8.10 10.14 5.02
C ILE A 157 -7.46 11.52 5.29
N ILE A 158 -7.76 12.50 4.43
CA ILE A 158 -7.35 13.90 4.55
C ILE A 158 -8.58 14.80 4.47
N PRO A 159 -8.51 16.09 4.86
CA PRO A 159 -9.64 17.00 4.70
C PRO A 159 -10.20 16.99 3.26
N GLY A 160 -11.49 16.67 3.14
CA GLY A 160 -12.18 16.55 1.84
C GLY A 160 -12.16 15.16 1.20
N VAL A 161 -11.56 14.15 1.87
CA VAL A 161 -11.60 12.75 1.46
C VAL A 161 -12.17 11.92 2.60
N GLU A 162 -13.20 11.12 2.33
CA GLU A 162 -13.91 10.35 3.35
C GLU A 162 -14.13 8.89 2.91
N GLN A 163 -14.08 7.97 3.87
CA GLN A 163 -14.50 6.57 3.65
C GLN A 163 -16.01 6.52 3.35
N GLY A 164 -16.42 5.58 2.49
CA GLY A 164 -17.83 5.43 2.08
C GLY A 164 -18.32 6.49 1.07
N MET A 165 -17.45 7.43 0.66
CA MET A 165 -17.73 8.40 -0.40
C MET A 165 -17.17 7.99 -1.78
N GLY A 166 -16.77 6.72 -1.91
CA GLY A 166 -16.26 6.12 -3.14
C GLY A 166 -14.76 6.36 -3.39
N PRO A 167 -14.20 5.78 -4.47
CA PRO A 167 -12.80 5.95 -4.81
C PRO A 167 -12.47 7.40 -5.14
N VAL A 168 -11.22 7.78 -4.90
CA VAL A 168 -10.68 9.11 -5.19
C VAL A 168 -10.00 9.06 -6.56
N ILE A 169 -10.43 9.90 -7.50
CA ILE A 169 -9.64 10.27 -8.67
C ILE A 169 -8.52 11.18 -8.15
N ARG A 170 -7.31 10.65 -8.13
CA ARG A 170 -6.12 11.32 -7.63
C ARG A 170 -5.56 12.21 -8.72
N THR A 171 -5.52 13.52 -8.48
CA THR A 171 -5.02 14.51 -9.44
C THR A 171 -3.52 14.74 -9.33
N GLY A 172 -2.87 14.05 -8.40
CA GLY A 172 -1.46 14.17 -8.07
C GLY A 172 -1.17 13.70 -6.65
N ASP A 173 0.08 13.82 -6.27
CA ASP A 173 0.59 13.40 -4.97
C ASP A 173 1.50 14.48 -4.33
N ALA A 174 2.26 14.12 -3.30
CA ALA A 174 3.18 15.05 -2.65
C ALA A 174 4.30 15.58 -3.57
N SER A 175 4.62 14.87 -4.65
CA SER A 175 5.76 15.11 -5.52
C SER A 175 5.39 15.62 -6.90
N TYR A 176 4.22 15.24 -7.43
CA TYR A 176 3.86 15.49 -8.82
C TYR A 176 2.36 15.76 -9.00
N THR A 177 2.01 16.64 -9.95
CA THR A 177 0.63 16.81 -10.43
C THR A 177 0.45 15.99 -11.69
N PHE A 178 -0.63 15.23 -11.76
CA PHE A 178 -0.83 14.22 -12.80
C PHE A 178 -1.35 14.80 -14.11
N ASP A 179 -1.21 13.98 -15.17
CA ASP A 179 -1.51 14.37 -16.53
C ASP A 179 -3.03 14.53 -16.75
N ALA A 180 -3.41 15.63 -17.39
CA ALA A 180 -4.82 15.95 -17.60
C ALA A 180 -5.49 14.98 -18.58
N GLU A 181 -4.78 14.48 -19.58
CA GLU A 181 -5.33 13.53 -20.56
C GLU A 181 -5.52 12.15 -19.93
N ALA A 182 -4.54 11.67 -19.15
CA ALA A 182 -4.68 10.44 -18.37
C ALA A 182 -5.85 10.51 -17.38
N GLU A 183 -6.03 11.63 -16.67
CA GLU A 183 -7.16 11.83 -15.75
C GLU A 183 -8.52 11.76 -16.47
N GLN A 184 -8.62 12.17 -17.74
CA GLN A 184 -9.88 12.12 -18.49
C GLN A 184 -10.44 10.71 -18.63
N ILE A 185 -9.59 9.67 -18.64
CA ILE A 185 -10.05 8.27 -18.65
C ILE A 185 -10.92 8.00 -17.42
N LEU A 186 -10.48 8.43 -16.25
CA LEU A 186 -11.21 8.27 -15.00
C LEU A 186 -12.43 9.19 -14.93
N ALA A 187 -12.34 10.40 -15.48
CA ALA A 187 -13.48 11.32 -15.55
C ALA A 187 -14.62 10.76 -16.42
N LEU A 188 -14.30 10.17 -17.58
CA LEU A 188 -15.26 9.52 -18.45
C LEU A 188 -15.86 8.26 -17.80
N ALA A 189 -15.04 7.42 -17.17
CA ALA A 189 -15.51 6.26 -16.43
C ALA A 189 -16.50 6.65 -15.32
N LYS A 190 -16.16 7.68 -14.52
CA LYS A 190 -17.05 8.24 -13.49
C LYS A 190 -18.39 8.70 -14.09
N ASN A 191 -18.37 9.41 -15.22
CA ASN A 191 -19.60 9.89 -15.85
C ASN A 191 -20.48 8.73 -16.36
N SER A 192 -19.89 7.67 -16.92
CA SER A 192 -20.61 6.46 -17.32
C SER A 192 -21.28 5.81 -16.10
N LEU A 193 -20.52 5.56 -15.04
CA LEU A 193 -21.01 4.95 -13.80
C LEU A 193 -22.13 5.76 -13.15
N LEU A 194 -22.04 7.10 -13.15
CA LEU A 194 -23.11 7.98 -12.68
C LEU A 194 -24.37 7.94 -13.54
N SER A 195 -24.23 7.73 -14.84
CA SER A 195 -25.37 7.62 -15.75
C SER A 195 -26.14 6.32 -15.57
N GLU A 196 -25.43 5.24 -15.24
CA GLU A 196 -25.99 3.91 -14.96
C GLU A 196 -26.52 3.79 -13.53
N ASN A 197 -25.81 4.40 -12.58
CA ASN A 197 -26.16 4.43 -11.17
C ASN A 197 -26.01 5.86 -10.62
N PRO A 198 -27.11 6.65 -10.57
CA PRO A 198 -27.09 8.00 -10.01
C PRO A 198 -26.66 8.09 -8.54
N GLY A 199 -26.66 6.96 -7.81
CA GLY A 199 -26.17 6.86 -6.44
C GLY A 199 -24.68 6.54 -6.32
N PHE A 200 -23.97 6.32 -7.44
CA PHE A 200 -22.53 6.08 -7.43
C PHE A 200 -21.80 7.29 -6.85
N LYS A 201 -20.84 7.02 -5.96
CA LYS A 201 -20.04 8.06 -5.32
C LYS A 201 -18.61 7.98 -5.79
N CYS A 202 -17.99 9.14 -5.97
CA CYS A 202 -16.60 9.28 -6.34
C CYS A 202 -16.10 10.63 -5.84
N GLN A 203 -14.82 10.69 -5.50
CA GLN A 203 -14.15 11.87 -5.00
C GLN A 203 -13.07 12.28 -6.00
N ARG A 204 -12.63 13.53 -5.96
CA ARG A 204 -11.51 14.01 -6.78
C ARG A 204 -10.64 14.93 -5.94
N GLN A 205 -9.37 14.58 -5.76
CA GLN A 205 -8.49 15.31 -4.85
C GLN A 205 -7.00 15.16 -5.19
N LEU A 206 -6.22 16.17 -4.82
CA LEU A 206 -4.76 16.08 -4.75
C LEU A 206 -4.36 15.40 -3.42
N MET A 207 -3.81 14.19 -3.49
CA MET A 207 -3.46 13.40 -2.29
C MET A 207 -2.02 13.69 -1.86
N ALA A 208 -1.81 14.83 -1.21
CA ALA A 208 -0.48 15.39 -0.92
C ALA A 208 0.25 14.81 0.31
N ALA A 209 -0.30 13.79 0.97
CA ALA A 209 0.28 13.22 2.19
C ALA A 209 1.53 12.36 1.94
N GLY A 210 1.63 11.75 0.77
CA GLY A 210 2.74 10.91 0.33
C GLY A 210 2.84 10.90 -1.19
N SER A 211 3.92 10.32 -1.71
CA SER A 211 4.05 10.03 -3.16
C SER A 211 3.46 8.65 -3.45
N CYS A 212 3.17 8.35 -4.71
CA CYS A 212 2.82 6.99 -5.14
C CYS A 212 3.54 6.59 -6.43
N GLU A 213 3.32 5.37 -6.89
CA GLU A 213 4.05 4.80 -8.03
C GLU A 213 3.87 5.60 -9.33
N ALA A 214 2.72 6.26 -9.55
CA ALA A 214 2.52 7.17 -10.67
C ALA A 214 3.59 8.29 -10.77
N THR A 215 4.19 8.74 -9.66
CA THR A 215 5.30 9.70 -9.73
C THR A 215 6.54 9.08 -10.38
N ALA A 216 6.87 7.82 -10.08
CA ALA A 216 8.01 7.13 -10.69
C ALA A 216 7.84 6.99 -12.22
N PHE A 217 6.61 6.76 -12.70
CA PHE A 217 6.31 6.75 -14.13
C PHE A 217 6.32 8.15 -14.75
N ALA A 218 5.73 9.15 -14.07
CA ALA A 218 5.61 10.51 -14.58
C ALA A 218 6.98 11.17 -14.86
N VAL A 219 7.93 11.01 -13.93
CA VAL A 219 9.29 11.55 -14.11
C VAL A 219 10.06 10.89 -15.25
N ASN A 220 9.61 9.72 -15.72
CA ASN A 220 10.16 9.01 -16.88
C ASN A 220 9.35 9.26 -18.17
N GLY A 221 8.45 10.24 -18.17
CA GLY A 221 7.76 10.72 -19.37
C GLY A 221 6.47 9.98 -19.74
N PHE A 222 5.97 9.11 -18.86
CA PHE A 222 4.64 8.51 -19.02
C PHE A 222 3.55 9.52 -18.65
N SER A 223 2.41 9.45 -19.34
CA SER A 223 1.18 10.14 -18.89
C SER A 223 0.53 9.33 -17.78
N THR A 224 0.43 9.92 -16.59
CA THR A 224 -0.02 9.21 -15.39
C THR A 224 -1.23 9.86 -14.74
N THR A 225 -2.01 9.05 -14.03
CA THR A 225 -3.09 9.45 -13.13
C THR A 225 -3.20 8.43 -12.00
N GLY A 226 -4.19 8.54 -11.11
CA GLY A 226 -4.40 7.53 -10.08
C GLY A 226 -5.81 7.41 -9.55
N VAL A 227 -6.07 6.25 -8.97
CA VAL A 227 -7.26 5.93 -8.16
C VAL A 227 -6.77 5.58 -6.77
N ALA A 228 -7.37 6.16 -5.74
CA ALA A 228 -7.07 5.81 -4.36
C ALA A 228 -8.32 5.38 -3.58
N PHE A 229 -8.16 4.36 -2.75
CA PHE A 229 -9.17 3.99 -1.75
C PHE A 229 -8.87 4.71 -0.42
N PRO A 230 -9.84 5.46 0.15
CA PRO A 230 -9.66 6.07 1.46
C PRO A 230 -9.44 5.01 2.56
N LEU A 231 -8.30 5.11 3.25
CA LEU A 231 -7.86 4.17 4.27
C LEU A 231 -7.84 4.84 5.65
N GLY A 232 -8.49 4.20 6.63
CA GLY A 232 -8.53 4.66 8.01
C GLY A 232 -7.18 4.56 8.73
N ASN A 233 -6.56 3.38 8.69
CA ASN A 233 -5.34 3.08 9.44
C ASN A 233 -4.15 2.86 8.50
N TRP A 234 -3.67 3.94 7.89
CA TRP A 234 -2.53 3.87 6.97
C TRP A 234 -1.28 3.33 7.68
N HIS A 235 -0.63 2.33 7.07
CA HIS A 235 0.46 1.54 7.64
C HIS A 235 0.14 0.95 9.02
N ASN A 236 -1.12 0.63 9.26
CA ASN A 236 -1.67 0.16 10.52
C ASN A 236 -1.52 1.17 11.67
N ALA A 237 -1.31 2.46 11.41
CA ALA A 237 -1.25 3.48 12.46
C ALA A 237 -2.66 3.99 12.80
N THR A 238 -3.04 3.99 14.08
CA THR A 238 -4.36 4.53 14.50
C THR A 238 -4.44 6.06 14.44
N THR A 239 -3.29 6.74 14.32
CA THR A 239 -3.21 8.20 14.16
C THR A 239 -2.33 8.56 12.97
N LYS A 240 -1.00 8.58 13.17
CA LYS A 240 0.01 8.80 12.13
C LYS A 240 1.26 8.02 12.49
N ILE A 241 1.98 7.57 11.47
CA ILE A 241 3.21 6.78 11.59
C ILE A 241 4.19 7.33 12.67
N PRO A 242 4.54 8.63 12.70
CA PRO A 242 5.54 9.11 13.67
C PRO A 242 5.01 9.38 15.09
N ASP A 243 3.71 9.20 15.36
CA ASP A 243 3.12 9.49 16.67
C ASP A 243 3.49 8.41 17.71
N PRO A 244 4.26 8.74 18.77
CA PRO A 244 4.63 7.77 19.79
C PRO A 244 3.44 7.37 20.69
N ASN A 245 2.39 8.20 20.74
CA ASN A 245 1.22 7.97 21.60
C ASN A 245 0.10 7.23 20.88
N GLY A 246 0.16 7.13 19.54
CA GLY A 246 -0.78 6.38 18.72
C GLY A 246 -0.80 4.88 19.02
N GLY A 247 -1.48 4.13 18.17
CA GLY A 247 -1.61 2.67 18.26
C GLY A 247 -1.22 1.98 16.97
N GLN A 248 -1.38 0.67 16.98
CA GLN A 248 -1.23 -0.17 15.81
C GLN A 248 -2.49 -1.06 15.68
N GLU A 249 -3.23 -0.89 14.59
CA GLU A 249 -4.50 -1.56 14.27
C GLU A 249 -4.67 -1.69 12.76
#